data_AF-A0A1S7QQB7-F1
#
_entry.id   AF-A0A1S7QQB7-F1
#
_cell.length_a   1.000
_cell.length_b   1.000
_cell.length_c   1.000
_cell.angle_alpha   90.00
_cell.angle_beta   90.00
_cell.angle_gamma   90.00
#
_symmetry.space_group_name_H-M   'P 1'
#
loop_
_entity.id
_entity.type
_entity.pdbx_description
1 polymer ?
#
loop_
_entity_poly.entity_id
_entity_poly.type
_entity_poly.pdbx_seq_one_letter_code
_entity_poly.pdbx_strand_id
1 'polypeptide(L)'
;MADDSTGRQGRRRDLRSHRKEGHWPTFIHGENGLGDIDIPETIDLPLDPRPAHRFIIETVKANPGEVTLIAVGRMTNLALALSGEPDFAALVKEVIVMGGAFDMNGNVSPAAEANIHGDPEAADLVFTAPWRVIVVGLDVTMKTVMTSAFMADMAKAGGKPVQLLSDLSQFYIDFYKTRTGDGMVVHDSCACVYLVAPELFETRSGPVRVVCGGLADGQTIQKPDGRAFPPGDWDGHPSQLVCTNIEPERVLSVIRAAIVTGERG
;
A
#
# COMPACT_ATOMS: atom_id res chain seq x y z
N MET A 1 2.69 -25.69 15.55
CA MET A 1 3.86 -24.81 15.82
C MET A 1 4.71 -24.88 14.57
N ALA A 2 4.69 -23.84 13.74
CA ALA A 2 5.46 -23.79 12.50
C ALA A 2 6.61 -22.80 12.70
N ASP A 3 7.78 -23.24 12.25
CA ASP A 3 9.12 -22.69 12.39
C ASP A 3 9.24 -21.19 12.08
N ASP A 4 9.94 -20.47 12.97
CA ASP A 4 10.11 -19.01 13.03
C ASP A 4 11.55 -18.61 12.70
N SER A 5 12.08 -19.14 11.58
CA SER A 5 13.51 -19.05 11.23
C SER A 5 13.87 -17.91 10.28
N THR A 6 12.97 -16.96 9.99
CA THR A 6 13.23 -15.92 8.95
C THR A 6 13.26 -14.47 9.44
N GLY A 7 13.30 -14.19 10.74
CA GLY A 7 13.49 -12.82 11.25
C GLY A 7 12.48 -11.78 10.73
N ARG A 8 11.22 -12.16 10.48
CA ARG A 8 10.16 -11.26 9.98
C ARG A 8 9.02 -11.14 10.97
N GLN A 9 8.61 -9.91 11.30
CA GLN A 9 7.53 -9.63 12.25
C GLN A 9 6.26 -9.18 11.55
N GLY A 10 5.33 -10.12 11.36
CA GLY A 10 4.04 -9.89 10.71
C GLY A 10 3.39 -11.20 10.27
N ARG A 11 2.08 -11.19 9.98
CA ARG A 11 1.40 -12.41 9.57
C ARG A 11 1.79 -12.80 8.13
N ARG A 12 2.21 -14.06 7.94
CA ARG A 12 2.64 -14.61 6.64
C ARG A 12 1.49 -14.96 5.69
N ARG A 13 0.31 -15.24 6.24
CA ARG A 13 -0.86 -15.78 5.52
C ARG A 13 -2.05 -14.84 5.63
N ASP A 14 -2.90 -14.82 4.62
CA ASP A 14 -4.18 -14.13 4.68
C ASP A 14 -5.05 -14.61 5.86
N LEU A 15 -6.16 -13.93 6.11
CA LEU A 15 -7.05 -14.27 7.22
C LEU A 15 -7.65 -15.68 7.12
N ARG A 16 -7.76 -16.31 5.94
CA ARG A 16 -8.41 -17.62 5.76
C ARG A 16 -7.55 -18.67 5.03
N SER A 17 -7.27 -19.78 5.72
CA SER A 17 -6.43 -20.91 5.31
C SER A 17 -6.78 -21.69 4.03
N HIS A 18 -7.85 -21.33 3.30
CA HIS A 18 -8.33 -22.07 2.14
C HIS A 18 -7.73 -21.59 0.81
N ARG A 19 -7.12 -20.40 0.79
CA ARG A 19 -6.37 -19.91 -0.35
C ARG A 19 -5.05 -20.67 -0.47
N LYS A 20 -4.76 -21.15 -1.68
CA LYS A 20 -3.44 -21.71 -1.97
C LYS A 20 -2.42 -20.60 -1.78
N GLU A 21 -1.35 -20.90 -1.04
CA GLU A 21 -0.24 -19.97 -0.83
C GLU A 21 0.26 -19.54 -2.21
N GLY A 22 0.00 -18.28 -2.57
CA GLY A 22 0.39 -17.75 -3.88
C GLY A 22 1.90 -17.66 -3.99
N HIS A 23 2.43 -17.80 -5.21
CA HIS A 23 3.84 -17.54 -5.46
C HIS A 23 4.17 -16.09 -5.08
N TRP A 24 5.27 -15.90 -4.36
CA TRP A 24 5.80 -14.57 -4.09
C TRP A 24 6.11 -13.87 -5.43
N PRO A 25 5.90 -12.55 -5.55
CA PRO A 25 6.12 -11.82 -6.80
C PRO A 25 7.62 -11.60 -7.08
N THR A 26 8.43 -12.67 -7.07
CA THR A 26 9.89 -12.61 -7.24
C THR A 26 10.25 -12.18 -8.66
N PHE A 27 9.42 -12.47 -9.65
CA PHE A 27 9.54 -11.94 -11.01
C PHE A 27 9.32 -10.42 -11.12
N ILE A 28 8.87 -9.76 -10.05
CA ILE A 28 8.68 -8.30 -9.96
C ILE A 28 9.77 -7.67 -9.10
N HIS A 29 10.12 -8.28 -7.97
CA HIS A 29 10.98 -7.68 -6.94
C HIS A 29 12.32 -8.40 -6.71
N GLY A 30 12.65 -9.42 -7.50
CA GLY A 30 13.77 -10.32 -7.25
C GLY A 30 13.45 -11.42 -6.22
N GLU A 31 14.29 -12.44 -6.14
CA GLU A 31 14.19 -13.54 -5.18
C GLU A 31 14.38 -13.06 -3.73
N ASN A 32 15.22 -12.05 -3.52
CA ASN A 32 15.41 -11.43 -2.20
C ASN A 32 14.38 -10.33 -1.87
N GLY A 33 13.53 -9.94 -2.84
CA GLY A 33 12.57 -8.84 -2.73
C GLY A 33 13.19 -7.44 -2.78
N LEU A 34 14.48 -7.33 -3.09
CA LEU A 34 15.30 -6.13 -3.14
C LEU A 34 16.06 -6.03 -4.47
N GLY A 35 15.47 -6.54 -5.55
CA GLY A 35 16.05 -6.47 -6.90
C GLY A 35 17.30 -7.32 -7.10
N ASP A 36 17.49 -8.36 -6.26
CA ASP A 36 18.62 -9.30 -6.31
C ASP A 36 20.00 -8.65 -6.18
N ILE A 37 20.08 -7.46 -5.58
CA ILE A 37 21.35 -6.87 -5.18
C ILE A 37 21.94 -7.60 -3.97
N ASP A 38 23.26 -7.50 -3.81
CA ASP A 38 23.95 -8.00 -2.62
C ASP A 38 23.48 -7.23 -1.37
N ILE A 39 23.02 -7.97 -0.37
CA ILE A 39 22.64 -7.45 0.95
C ILE A 39 23.50 -8.07 2.03
N PRO A 40 23.75 -7.37 3.16
CA PRO A 40 24.45 -7.97 4.28
C PRO A 40 23.75 -9.25 4.75
N GLU A 41 24.51 -10.34 4.90
CA GLU A 41 23.98 -11.61 5.42
C GLU A 41 23.45 -11.49 6.86
N THR A 42 23.93 -10.48 7.59
CA THR A 42 23.54 -10.21 8.97
C THR A 42 23.07 -8.76 9.12
N ILE A 43 21.93 -8.59 9.78
CA ILE A 43 21.39 -7.30 10.19
C ILE A 43 21.43 -7.28 11.72
N ASP A 44 22.34 -6.49 12.28
CA ASP A 44 22.50 -6.33 13.74
C ASP A 44 21.53 -5.26 14.27
N LEU A 45 20.24 -5.49 14.05
CA LEU A 45 19.16 -4.67 14.59
C LEU A 45 18.09 -5.59 15.18
N PRO A 46 17.91 -5.61 16.52
CA PRO A 46 16.92 -6.47 17.14
C PRO A 46 15.51 -6.03 16.72
N LEU A 47 14.67 -7.02 16.45
CA LEU A 47 13.27 -6.78 16.11
C LEU A 47 12.44 -6.58 17.38
N ASP A 48 11.32 -5.85 17.31
CA ASP A 48 10.44 -5.61 18.45
C ASP A 48 9.71 -6.91 18.86
N PRO A 49 9.80 -7.41 20.09
CA PRO A 49 9.26 -8.73 20.42
C PRO A 49 7.73 -8.87 20.23
N ARG A 50 6.99 -7.76 20.09
CA ARG A 50 5.55 -7.78 19.92
C ARG A 50 5.15 -8.19 18.50
N PRO A 51 4.08 -8.98 18.34
CA PRO A 51 3.43 -9.14 17.03
C PRO A 51 3.00 -7.78 16.46
N ALA A 52 3.16 -7.57 15.14
CA ALA A 52 2.89 -6.27 14.50
C ALA A 52 1.51 -5.67 14.82
N HIS A 53 0.45 -6.48 14.85
CA HIS A 53 -0.90 -6.01 15.21
C HIS A 53 -0.99 -5.50 16.66
N ARG A 54 -0.23 -6.09 17.60
CA ARG A 54 -0.14 -5.62 18.99
C ARG A 54 0.65 -4.33 19.10
N PHE A 55 1.79 -4.25 18.40
CA PHE A 55 2.57 -3.01 18.30
C PHE A 55 1.70 -1.84 17.80
N ILE A 56 0.90 -2.07 16.75
CA ILE A 56 0.00 -1.06 16.18
C ILE A 56 -1.05 -0.61 17.22
N ILE A 57 -1.76 -1.55 17.85
CA ILE A 57 -2.77 -1.22 18.87
C ILE A 57 -2.15 -0.39 20.01
N GLU A 58 -1.03 -0.85 20.56
CA GLU A 58 -0.37 -0.20 21.70
C GLU A 58 0.13 1.20 21.34
N THR A 59 0.71 1.37 20.15
CA THR A 59 1.19 2.67 19.67
C THR A 59 0.04 3.66 19.48
N VAL A 60 -1.07 3.22 18.87
CA VAL A 60 -2.26 4.06 18.67
C VAL A 60 -2.90 4.44 20.01
N LYS A 61 -3.03 3.49 20.95
CA LYS A 61 -3.60 3.77 22.27
C LYS A 61 -2.75 4.73 23.10
N ALA A 62 -1.43 4.68 22.94
CA ALA A 62 -0.52 5.60 23.61
C ALA A 62 -0.60 7.03 23.02
N ASN A 63 -1.04 7.18 21.76
CA ASN A 63 -1.07 8.46 21.04
C ASN A 63 -2.41 8.64 20.28
N PRO A 64 -3.54 8.69 21.01
CA PRO A 64 -4.86 8.69 20.40
C PRO A 64 -5.09 9.95 19.56
N GLY A 65 -5.52 9.77 18.31
CA GLY A 65 -5.76 10.84 17.34
C GLY A 65 -4.50 11.39 16.66
N GLU A 66 -3.31 10.85 16.97
CA GLU A 66 -2.03 11.34 16.43
C GLU A 66 -1.43 10.41 15.37
N VAL A 67 -1.73 9.11 15.43
CA VAL A 67 -1.12 8.09 14.57
C VAL A 67 -1.87 7.97 13.24
N THR A 68 -1.19 8.28 12.13
CA THR A 68 -1.60 7.90 10.78
C THR A 68 -0.95 6.58 10.38
N LEU A 69 -1.74 5.61 9.93
CA LEU A 69 -1.24 4.32 9.46
C LEU A 69 -1.14 4.31 7.94
N ILE A 70 0.05 4.05 7.38
CA ILE A 70 0.21 3.88 5.93
C ILE A 70 0.36 2.39 5.62
N ALA A 71 -0.63 1.82 4.93
CA ALA A 71 -0.65 0.42 4.51
C ALA A 71 -0.25 0.31 3.03
N VAL A 72 1.00 -0.08 2.79
CA VAL A 72 1.58 -0.31 1.44
C VAL A 72 1.72 -1.81 1.10
N GLY A 73 1.03 -2.66 1.85
CA GLY A 73 1.03 -4.10 1.66
C GLY A 73 -0.33 -4.70 2.03
N ARG A 74 -0.39 -6.04 2.09
CA ARG A 74 -1.59 -6.74 2.57
C ARG A 74 -1.99 -6.24 3.95
N MET A 75 -3.28 -5.95 4.13
CA MET A 75 -3.81 -5.32 5.34
C MET A 75 -4.07 -6.31 6.49
N THR A 76 -3.52 -7.53 6.42
CA THR A 76 -3.75 -8.60 7.40
C THR A 76 -3.42 -8.17 8.83
N ASN A 77 -2.36 -7.40 9.05
CA ASN A 77 -2.01 -6.91 10.39
C ASN A 77 -3.04 -5.91 10.94
N LEU A 78 -3.61 -5.05 10.08
CA LEU A 78 -4.68 -4.12 10.47
C LEU A 78 -5.98 -4.86 10.77
N ALA A 79 -6.34 -5.84 9.94
CA ALA A 79 -7.54 -6.63 10.17
C ALA A 79 -7.42 -7.51 11.43
N LEU A 80 -6.22 -8.02 11.74
CA LEU A 80 -5.93 -8.66 13.03
C LEU A 80 -6.10 -7.69 14.20
N ALA A 81 -5.63 -6.45 14.07
CA ALA A 81 -5.81 -5.44 15.10
C ALA A 81 -7.30 -5.12 15.32
N LEU A 82 -8.06 -4.94 14.23
CA LEU A 82 -9.52 -4.71 14.26
C LEU A 82 -10.26 -5.89 14.88
N SER A 83 -9.86 -7.12 14.56
CA SER A 83 -10.50 -8.33 15.11
C SER A 83 -10.21 -8.51 16.59
N GLY A 84 -9.01 -8.10 17.05
CA GLY A 84 -8.60 -8.20 18.44
C GLY A 84 -9.21 -7.12 19.33
N GLU A 85 -9.24 -5.88 18.85
CA GLU A 85 -9.66 -4.71 19.63
C GLU A 85 -10.37 -3.66 18.76
N PRO A 86 -11.63 -3.89 18.30
CA PRO A 86 -12.30 -3.04 17.31
C PRO A 86 -12.31 -1.54 17.64
N ASP A 87 -12.42 -1.19 18.92
CA ASP A 87 -12.47 0.19 19.39
C ASP A 87 -11.18 0.99 19.13
N PHE A 88 -10.05 0.32 18.83
CA PHE A 88 -8.80 1.02 18.50
C PHE A 88 -8.92 1.86 17.22
N ALA A 89 -9.83 1.49 16.30
CA ALA A 89 -10.05 2.21 15.04
C ALA A 89 -10.42 3.68 15.29
N ALA A 90 -11.23 3.96 16.32
CA ALA A 90 -11.64 5.31 16.68
C ALA A 90 -10.51 6.19 17.23
N LEU A 91 -9.37 5.59 17.60
CA LEU A 91 -8.19 6.28 18.11
C LEU A 91 -7.16 6.56 17.00
N VAL A 92 -7.32 5.98 15.81
CA VAL A 92 -6.44 6.21 14.67
C VAL A 92 -6.78 7.56 14.03
N LYS A 93 -5.76 8.37 13.70
CA LYS A 93 -5.97 9.66 13.02
C LYS A 93 -6.59 9.45 11.63
N GLU A 94 -5.94 8.60 10.83
CA GLU A 94 -6.42 8.11 9.54
C GLU A 94 -5.59 6.90 9.08
N VAL A 95 -6.09 6.20 8.08
CA VAL A 95 -5.40 5.11 7.38
C VAL A 95 -5.24 5.48 5.91
N ILE A 96 -4.02 5.47 5.40
CA ILE A 96 -3.72 5.67 3.98
C ILE A 96 -3.34 4.32 3.40
N VAL A 97 -4.10 3.85 2.41
CA VAL A 97 -3.93 2.54 1.77
C VAL A 97 -3.38 2.74 0.37
N MET A 98 -2.24 2.13 0.06
CA MET A 98 -1.87 1.86 -1.34
C MET A 98 -2.52 0.53 -1.74
N GLY A 99 -3.55 0.61 -2.58
CA GLY A 99 -4.22 -0.58 -3.09
C GLY A 99 -5.56 -0.29 -3.75
N GLY A 100 -6.07 -1.29 -4.46
CA GLY A 100 -7.34 -1.22 -5.18
C GLY A 100 -7.23 -0.64 -6.58
N ALA A 101 -8.26 -0.92 -7.38
CA ALA A 101 -8.48 -0.41 -8.72
C ALA A 101 -9.99 -0.19 -8.89
N PHE A 102 -10.43 1.05 -9.09
CA PHE A 102 -11.85 1.41 -9.00
C PHE A 102 -12.49 1.67 -10.37
N ASP A 103 -11.79 2.40 -11.23
CA ASP A 103 -12.23 2.80 -12.56
C ASP A 103 -11.26 2.25 -13.65
N MET A 104 -10.49 1.21 -13.30
CA MET A 104 -9.56 0.52 -14.19
C MET A 104 -9.35 -0.96 -13.85
N ASN A 105 -8.62 -1.69 -14.70
CA ASN A 105 -8.24 -3.08 -14.44
C ASN A 105 -7.20 -3.19 -13.32
N GLY A 106 -7.20 -4.34 -12.65
CA GLY A 106 -6.18 -4.72 -11.69
C GLY A 106 -4.81 -5.05 -12.30
N ASN A 107 -3.81 -5.28 -11.44
CA ASN A 107 -2.43 -5.61 -11.83
C ASN A 107 -2.05 -7.08 -11.57
N VAL A 108 -2.79 -7.81 -10.73
CA VAL A 108 -2.59 -9.26 -10.48
C VAL A 108 -3.65 -10.10 -11.20
N SER A 109 -4.84 -9.55 -11.39
CA SER A 109 -5.90 -10.08 -12.27
C SER A 109 -6.58 -8.91 -12.98
N PRO A 110 -7.40 -9.15 -14.01
CA PRO A 110 -8.20 -8.07 -14.61
C PRO A 110 -9.08 -7.33 -13.60
N ALA A 111 -9.47 -7.99 -12.50
CA ALA A 111 -10.40 -7.46 -11.52
C ALA A 111 -9.73 -6.82 -10.28
N ALA A 112 -8.49 -7.21 -9.95
CA ALA A 112 -7.94 -6.94 -8.62
C ALA A 112 -6.49 -6.44 -8.62
N GLU A 113 -6.23 -5.53 -7.69
CA GLU A 113 -4.90 -5.06 -7.33
C GLU A 113 -4.24 -6.02 -6.32
N ALA A 114 -2.92 -6.17 -6.38
CA ALA A 114 -2.12 -7.16 -5.65
C ALA A 114 -2.28 -7.13 -4.12
N ASN A 115 -2.26 -5.97 -3.47
CA ASN A 115 -2.41 -5.84 -2.01
C ASN A 115 -3.81 -6.26 -1.56
N ILE A 116 -4.85 -5.81 -2.26
CA ILE A 116 -6.23 -6.20 -1.99
C ILE A 116 -6.43 -7.69 -2.27
N HIS A 117 -6.04 -8.16 -3.46
CA HIS A 117 -6.11 -9.57 -3.82
C HIS A 117 -5.32 -10.47 -2.87
N GLY A 118 -4.26 -9.95 -2.24
CA GLY A 118 -3.45 -10.71 -1.28
C GLY A 118 -4.20 -11.10 0.00
N ASP A 119 -5.19 -10.31 0.43
CA ASP A 119 -6.08 -10.61 1.56
C ASP A 119 -7.38 -9.77 1.47
N PRO A 120 -8.33 -10.13 0.58
CA PRO A 120 -9.55 -9.35 0.33
C PRO A 120 -10.44 -9.21 1.56
N GLU A 121 -10.49 -10.25 2.40
CA GLU A 121 -11.24 -10.20 3.65
C GLU A 121 -10.64 -9.17 4.61
N ALA A 122 -9.30 -9.11 4.73
CA ALA A 122 -8.66 -8.06 5.52
C ALA A 122 -8.94 -6.66 4.94
N ALA A 123 -8.94 -6.53 3.61
CA ALA A 123 -9.24 -5.27 2.94
C ALA A 123 -10.70 -4.82 3.19
N ASP A 124 -11.68 -5.72 3.06
CA ASP A 124 -13.09 -5.42 3.34
C ASP A 124 -13.29 -5.00 4.79
N LEU A 125 -12.64 -5.69 5.74
CA LEU A 125 -12.66 -5.30 7.16
C LEU A 125 -12.07 -3.91 7.39
N VAL A 126 -10.95 -3.58 6.73
CA VAL A 126 -10.33 -2.24 6.85
C VAL A 126 -11.24 -1.16 6.25
N PHE A 127 -11.82 -1.36 5.07
CA PHE A 127 -12.65 -0.33 4.46
C PHE A 127 -13.99 -0.10 5.16
N THR A 128 -14.52 -1.13 5.84
CA THR A 128 -15.80 -1.07 6.54
C THR A 128 -15.70 -0.68 8.03
N ALA A 129 -14.48 -0.66 8.58
CA ALA A 129 -14.23 -0.26 9.97
C ALA A 129 -14.49 1.25 10.22
N PRO A 130 -14.86 1.65 11.45
CA PRO A 130 -15.25 3.02 11.79
C PRO A 130 -14.05 3.95 12.00
N TRP A 131 -13.21 4.09 10.97
CA TRP A 131 -12.09 5.04 10.88
C TRP A 131 -12.06 5.71 9.50
N ARG A 132 -11.25 6.76 9.38
CA ARG A 132 -11.06 7.47 8.11
C ARG A 132 -10.01 6.73 7.27
N VAL A 133 -10.40 6.31 6.07
CA VAL A 133 -9.52 5.66 5.08
C VAL A 133 -9.39 6.51 3.83
N ILE A 134 -8.14 6.66 3.37
CA ILE A 134 -7.78 7.23 2.08
C ILE A 134 -7.19 6.11 1.23
N VAL A 135 -7.66 5.97 0.00
CA VAL A 135 -7.24 4.91 -0.93
C VAL A 135 -6.50 5.52 -2.10
N VAL A 136 -5.21 5.23 -2.18
CA VAL A 136 -4.30 5.60 -3.26
C VAL A 136 -4.13 4.39 -4.19
N GLY A 137 -5.13 4.18 -5.04
CA GLY A 137 -5.25 3.01 -5.91
C GLY A 137 -4.45 3.09 -7.22
N LEU A 138 -4.59 2.06 -8.06
CA LEU A 138 -3.98 2.02 -9.40
C LEU A 138 -4.43 3.19 -10.28
N ASP A 139 -5.66 3.68 -10.08
CA ASP A 139 -6.29 4.80 -10.79
C ASP A 139 -5.43 6.07 -10.83
N VAL A 140 -4.64 6.28 -9.78
CA VAL A 140 -3.71 7.41 -9.66
C VAL A 140 -2.25 6.96 -9.70
N THR A 141 -1.89 5.85 -9.07
CA THR A 141 -0.48 5.46 -8.98
C THR A 141 0.12 5.14 -10.34
N MET A 142 -0.63 4.49 -11.24
CA MET A 142 -0.18 4.16 -12.59
C MET A 142 0.15 5.38 -13.47
N LYS A 143 -0.29 6.58 -13.08
CA LYS A 143 0.03 7.84 -13.77
C LYS A 143 1.39 8.40 -13.37
N THR A 144 2.00 7.90 -12.28
CA THR A 144 3.25 8.44 -11.72
C THR A 144 4.41 7.52 -12.08
N VAL A 145 4.97 7.75 -13.27
CA VAL A 145 6.10 6.98 -13.80
C VAL A 145 7.39 7.73 -13.53
N MET A 146 8.27 7.13 -12.73
CA MET A 146 9.64 7.60 -12.55
C MET A 146 10.53 7.01 -13.65
N THR A 147 11.02 7.86 -14.54
CA THR A 147 11.88 7.43 -15.66
C THR A 147 13.27 7.02 -15.17
N SER A 148 13.95 6.16 -15.93
CA SER A 148 15.33 5.76 -15.62
C SER A 148 16.27 6.97 -15.62
N ALA A 149 16.05 7.94 -16.51
CA ALA A 149 16.78 9.20 -16.52
C ALA A 149 16.56 10.01 -15.23
N PHE A 150 15.31 10.12 -14.75
CA PHE A 150 15.00 10.81 -13.49
C PHE A 150 15.67 10.13 -12.30
N MET A 151 15.63 8.78 -12.24
CA MET A 151 16.32 8.02 -11.18
C MET A 151 17.84 8.21 -11.23
N ALA A 152 18.45 8.19 -12.42
CA ALA A 152 19.88 8.42 -12.59
C ALA A 152 20.29 9.84 -12.13
N ASP A 153 19.48 10.84 -12.45
CA ASP A 153 19.70 12.21 -11.99
C ASP A 153 19.57 12.33 -10.46
N MET A 154 18.61 11.63 -9.84
CA MET A 154 18.49 11.54 -8.39
C MET A 154 19.71 10.87 -7.75
N ALA A 155 20.17 9.74 -8.29
CA ALA A 155 21.33 9.02 -7.79
C ALA A 155 22.60 9.89 -7.81
N LYS A 156 22.81 10.61 -8.92
CA LYS A 156 23.93 11.56 -9.05
C LYS A 156 23.87 12.67 -8.00
N ALA A 157 22.69 13.18 -7.69
CA ALA A 157 22.51 14.27 -6.74
C ALA A 157 22.58 13.81 -5.27
N GLY A 158 22.02 12.65 -4.95
CA GLY A 158 21.89 12.13 -3.58
C GLY A 158 23.05 11.24 -3.12
N GLY A 159 24.03 10.95 -3.99
CA GLY A 159 25.22 10.18 -3.63
C GLY A 159 24.91 8.71 -3.30
N LYS A 160 25.75 8.10 -2.45
CA LYS A 160 25.71 6.64 -2.19
C LYS A 160 24.33 6.10 -1.75
N PRO A 161 23.58 6.74 -0.83
CA PRO A 161 22.28 6.22 -0.41
C PRO A 161 21.26 6.17 -1.54
N VAL A 162 21.25 7.18 -2.41
CA VAL A 162 20.32 7.23 -3.55
C VAL A 162 20.80 6.37 -4.71
N GLN A 163 22.12 6.19 -4.86
CA GLN A 163 22.67 5.19 -5.78
C GLN A 163 22.20 3.78 -5.42
N LEU A 164 22.23 3.42 -4.13
CA LEU A 164 21.70 2.13 -3.67
C LEU A 164 20.22 1.95 -4.05
N LEU A 165 19.40 2.99 -3.88
CA LEU A 165 18.00 2.96 -4.31
C LEU A 165 17.85 2.77 -5.83
N SER A 166 18.68 3.47 -6.62
CA SER A 166 18.72 3.31 -8.07
C SER A 166 19.08 1.86 -8.45
N ASP A 167 20.08 1.27 -7.81
CA ASP A 167 20.52 -0.11 -8.06
C ASP A 167 19.40 -1.11 -7.72
N LEU A 168 18.75 -0.95 -6.57
CA LEU A 168 17.59 -1.74 -6.13
C LEU A 168 16.42 -1.67 -7.14
N SER A 169 16.29 -0.54 -7.82
CA SER A 169 15.16 -0.25 -8.71
C SER A 169 15.34 -0.85 -10.11
N GLN A 170 16.55 -1.27 -10.51
CA GLN A 170 16.80 -1.70 -11.89
C GLN A 170 15.95 -2.90 -12.30
N PHE A 171 15.83 -3.90 -11.41
CA PHE A 171 14.99 -5.08 -11.67
C PHE A 171 13.52 -4.69 -11.86
N TYR A 172 13.04 -3.73 -11.07
CA TYR A 172 11.65 -3.25 -11.13
C TYR A 172 11.38 -2.39 -12.37
N ILE A 173 12.36 -1.58 -12.80
CA ILE A 173 12.33 -0.86 -14.08
C ILE A 173 12.23 -1.85 -15.24
N ASP A 174 13.03 -2.92 -15.23
CA ASP A 174 12.99 -3.95 -16.27
C ASP A 174 11.62 -4.66 -16.33
N PHE A 175 11.01 -4.96 -15.18
CA PHE A 175 9.65 -5.50 -15.12
C PHE A 175 8.63 -4.56 -15.80
N TYR A 176 8.74 -3.26 -15.55
CA TYR A 176 7.81 -2.26 -16.08
C TYR A 176 8.03 -1.90 -17.55
N LYS A 177 9.15 -2.30 -18.16
CA LYS A 177 9.56 -1.90 -19.51
C LYS A 177 8.50 -2.07 -20.59
N THR A 178 7.71 -3.14 -20.52
CA THR A 178 6.62 -3.41 -21.49
C THR A 178 5.37 -2.56 -21.29
N ARG A 179 5.21 -1.95 -20.11
CA ARG A 179 4.04 -1.16 -19.70
C ARG A 179 4.29 0.35 -19.74
N THR A 180 5.47 0.79 -19.31
CA THR A 180 5.82 2.22 -19.17
C THR A 180 6.87 2.68 -20.19
N GLY A 181 7.53 1.75 -20.90
CA GLY A 181 8.69 2.06 -21.72
C GLY A 181 9.96 2.11 -20.88
N ASP A 182 10.43 3.31 -20.53
CA ASP A 182 11.66 3.49 -19.74
C ASP A 182 11.35 4.12 -18.38
N GLY A 183 11.24 3.29 -17.34
CA GLY A 183 10.95 3.71 -15.97
C GLY A 183 10.05 2.75 -15.22
N MET A 184 9.64 3.16 -14.01
CA MET A 184 8.82 2.38 -13.10
C MET A 184 7.69 3.19 -12.51
N VAL A 185 6.62 2.52 -12.07
CA VAL A 185 5.53 3.17 -11.32
C VAL A 185 5.86 3.19 -9.83
N VAL A 186 5.75 4.34 -9.17
CA VAL A 186 6.13 4.51 -7.75
C VAL A 186 4.93 4.40 -6.79
N HIS A 187 4.22 3.27 -6.84
CA HIS A 187 2.94 3.05 -6.13
C HIS A 187 2.96 3.48 -4.66
N ASP A 188 3.82 2.86 -3.86
CA ASP A 188 3.85 3.04 -2.41
C ASP A 188 4.28 4.46 -2.03
N SER A 189 5.17 5.05 -2.82
CA SER A 189 5.61 6.43 -2.62
C SER A 189 4.47 7.43 -2.81
N CYS A 190 3.53 7.18 -3.72
CA CYS A 190 2.34 8.02 -3.87
C CYS A 190 1.48 8.04 -2.58
N ALA A 191 1.36 6.92 -1.87
CA ALA A 191 0.66 6.88 -0.59
C ALA A 191 1.39 7.69 0.49
N CYS A 192 2.73 7.63 0.51
CA CYS A 192 3.53 8.49 1.38
C CYS A 192 3.41 9.98 1.02
N VAL A 193 3.35 10.33 -0.27
CA VAL A 193 3.17 11.72 -0.69
C VAL A 193 1.80 12.25 -0.29
N TYR A 194 0.73 11.45 -0.35
CA TYR A 194 -0.59 11.89 0.12
C TYR A 194 -0.56 12.39 1.57
N LEU A 195 0.22 11.77 2.45
CA LEU A 195 0.34 12.18 3.85
C LEU A 195 0.83 13.63 4.00
N VAL A 196 1.76 14.06 3.14
CA VAL A 196 2.45 15.36 3.28
C VAL A 196 1.93 16.42 2.31
N ALA A 197 1.35 16.01 1.18
CA ALA A 197 0.86 16.89 0.13
C ALA A 197 -0.49 16.39 -0.44
N PRO A 198 -1.55 16.29 0.39
CA PRO A 198 -2.85 15.78 -0.04
C PRO A 198 -3.52 16.63 -1.12
N GLU A 199 -3.15 17.92 -1.24
CA GLU A 199 -3.63 18.84 -2.27
C GLU A 199 -3.21 18.44 -3.70
N LEU A 200 -2.22 17.56 -3.85
CA LEU A 200 -1.81 17.01 -5.15
C LEU A 200 -2.78 15.93 -5.66
N PHE A 201 -3.81 15.60 -4.89
CA PHE A 201 -4.76 14.53 -5.18
C PHE A 201 -6.19 15.05 -5.18
N GLU A 202 -6.99 14.53 -6.11
CA GLU A 202 -8.44 14.67 -6.05
C GLU A 202 -9.05 13.39 -5.48
N THR A 203 -10.13 13.51 -4.70
CA THR A 203 -10.77 12.38 -4.04
C THR A 203 -12.27 12.31 -4.29
N ARG A 204 -12.79 11.08 -4.39
CA ARG A 204 -14.22 10.77 -4.38
C ARG A 204 -14.59 10.08 -3.07
N SER A 205 -15.61 10.59 -2.38
CA SER A 205 -16.12 10.03 -1.13
C SER A 205 -17.19 8.96 -1.38
N GLY A 206 -17.21 7.93 -0.55
CA GLY A 206 -18.29 6.93 -0.51
C GLY A 206 -17.86 5.61 0.11
N PRO A 207 -18.79 4.78 0.60
CA PRO A 207 -18.47 3.47 1.15
C PRO A 207 -17.79 2.58 0.11
N VAL A 208 -16.85 1.75 0.57
CA VAL A 208 -16.07 0.82 -0.25
C VAL A 208 -16.30 -0.60 0.24
N ARG A 209 -16.49 -1.52 -0.70
CA ARG A 209 -16.57 -2.97 -0.46
C ARG A 209 -15.56 -3.71 -1.31
N VAL A 210 -15.15 -4.89 -0.84
CA VAL A 210 -14.24 -5.79 -1.55
C VAL A 210 -14.91 -7.13 -1.79
N VAL A 211 -14.85 -7.60 -3.04
CA VAL A 211 -15.30 -8.94 -3.38
C VAL A 211 -14.35 -9.96 -2.77
N CYS A 212 -14.89 -10.88 -1.95
CA CYS A 212 -14.12 -11.95 -1.30
C CYS A 212 -14.50 -13.31 -1.91
N GLY A 213 -13.62 -13.85 -2.75
CA GLY A 213 -13.78 -15.10 -3.49
C GLY A 213 -14.35 -14.93 -4.90
N GLY A 214 -14.36 -16.05 -5.66
CA GLY A 214 -14.90 -16.10 -7.02
C GLY A 214 -13.98 -15.50 -8.09
N LEU A 215 -14.53 -15.18 -9.27
CA LEU A 215 -13.76 -14.66 -10.41
C LEU A 215 -13.19 -13.26 -10.17
N ALA A 216 -13.90 -12.45 -9.39
CA ALA A 216 -13.56 -11.06 -9.09
C ALA A 216 -12.95 -10.89 -7.70
N ASP A 217 -12.34 -11.95 -7.16
CA ASP A 217 -11.72 -11.95 -5.84
C ASP A 217 -10.69 -10.81 -5.69
N GLY A 218 -10.87 -9.95 -4.69
CA GLY A 218 -10.07 -8.73 -4.48
C GLY A 218 -10.51 -7.50 -5.27
N GLN A 219 -11.63 -7.55 -6.01
CA GLN A 219 -12.17 -6.36 -6.68
C GLN A 219 -12.66 -5.33 -5.66
N THR A 220 -12.17 -4.09 -5.77
CA THR A 220 -12.62 -2.94 -4.97
C THR A 220 -13.73 -2.18 -5.67
N ILE A 221 -14.81 -1.90 -4.96
CA ILE A 221 -15.98 -1.22 -5.52
C ILE A 221 -16.44 -0.12 -4.56
N GLN A 222 -16.48 1.11 -5.05
CA GLN A 222 -17.02 2.25 -4.31
C GLN A 222 -18.44 2.55 -4.77
N LYS A 223 -19.33 2.82 -3.80
CA LYS A 223 -20.61 3.52 -4.04
C LYS A 223 -20.39 5.00 -3.72
N PRO A 224 -20.27 5.90 -4.71
CA PRO A 224 -19.99 7.31 -4.43
C PRO A 224 -21.13 7.96 -3.63
N ASP A 225 -20.76 8.82 -2.69
CA ASP A 225 -21.72 9.65 -1.97
C ASP A 225 -22.52 10.53 -2.94
N GLY A 226 -23.81 10.73 -2.65
CA GLY A 226 -24.73 11.43 -3.54
C GLY A 226 -25.26 10.59 -4.71
N ARG A 227 -24.77 9.36 -4.92
CA ARG A 227 -25.31 8.43 -5.93
C ARG A 227 -26.24 7.40 -5.29
N ALA A 228 -27.52 7.46 -5.65
CA ALA A 228 -28.54 6.53 -5.15
C ALA A 228 -28.52 5.18 -5.89
N PHE A 229 -28.73 4.11 -5.13
CA PHE A 229 -28.98 2.74 -5.59
C PHE A 229 -30.06 2.13 -4.69
N PRO A 230 -30.74 1.03 -5.11
CA PRO A 230 -31.53 0.22 -4.19
C PRO A 230 -30.70 -0.23 -2.98
N PRO A 231 -31.34 -0.64 -1.86
CA PRO A 231 -30.63 -1.13 -0.70
C PRO A 231 -29.63 -2.24 -1.05
N GLY A 232 -28.43 -2.21 -0.46
CA GLY A 232 -27.38 -3.16 -0.79
C GLY A 232 -26.19 -3.15 0.17
N ASP A 233 -25.17 -3.91 -0.19
CA ASP A 233 -24.00 -4.24 0.64
C ASP A 233 -23.12 -3.04 1.03
N TRP A 234 -23.37 -1.84 0.50
CA TRP A 234 -22.67 -0.62 0.87
C TRP A 234 -23.37 0.17 1.97
N ASP A 235 -24.62 -0.16 2.28
CA ASP A 235 -25.43 0.63 3.21
C ASP A 235 -24.99 0.42 4.66
N GLY A 236 -24.95 1.52 5.43
CA GLY A 236 -24.53 1.50 6.84
C GLY A 236 -23.02 1.50 7.06
N HIS A 237 -22.21 1.41 5.99
CA HIS A 237 -20.76 1.51 6.07
C HIS A 237 -20.28 2.97 5.99
N PRO A 238 -19.15 3.31 6.65
CA PRO A 238 -18.58 4.64 6.59
C PRO A 238 -18.10 5.00 5.18
N SER A 239 -18.23 6.27 4.80
CA SER A 239 -17.68 6.78 3.56
C SER A 239 -16.16 6.90 3.65
N GLN A 240 -15.45 6.38 2.64
CA GLN A 240 -14.00 6.45 2.51
C GLN A 240 -13.63 7.32 1.31
N LEU A 241 -12.40 7.85 1.29
CA LEU A 241 -11.91 8.69 0.21
C LEU A 241 -11.06 7.87 -0.76
N VAL A 242 -11.46 7.81 -2.03
CA VAL A 242 -10.69 7.17 -3.10
C VAL A 242 -10.06 8.25 -3.95
N CYS A 243 -8.74 8.22 -4.13
CA CYS A 243 -8.05 9.15 -5.02
C CYS A 243 -8.41 8.87 -6.48
N THR A 244 -8.93 9.87 -7.18
CA THR A 244 -9.37 9.80 -8.58
C THR A 244 -8.41 10.49 -9.54
N ASN A 245 -7.65 11.48 -9.04
CA ASN A 245 -6.64 12.17 -9.81
C ASN A 245 -5.39 12.49 -8.97
N ILE A 246 -4.29 12.75 -9.67
CA ILE A 246 -2.97 13.05 -9.08
C ILE A 246 -2.21 14.01 -10.00
N GLU A 247 -1.37 14.88 -9.43
CA GLU A 247 -0.39 15.70 -10.17
C GLU A 247 0.99 15.00 -10.21
N PRO A 248 1.25 14.07 -11.17
CA PRO A 248 2.37 13.13 -11.09
C PRO A 248 3.76 13.81 -11.06
N GLU A 249 3.97 14.88 -11.83
CA GLU A 249 5.25 15.58 -11.88
C GLU A 249 5.59 16.28 -10.55
N ARG A 250 4.57 16.82 -9.87
CA ARG A 250 4.75 17.43 -8.55
C ARG A 250 4.95 16.38 -7.47
N VAL A 251 4.27 15.23 -7.59
CA VAL A 251 4.51 14.07 -6.71
C VAL A 251 5.95 13.57 -6.85
N LEU A 252 6.47 13.41 -8.06
CA LEU A 252 7.88 13.06 -8.31
C LEU A 252 8.83 14.11 -7.73
N SER A 253 8.46 15.39 -7.79
CA SER A 253 9.25 16.47 -7.20
C SER A 253 9.31 16.38 -5.67
N VAL A 254 8.20 16.05 -5.01
CA VAL A 254 8.16 15.80 -3.55
C VAL A 254 9.02 14.60 -3.18
N ILE A 255 8.92 13.50 -3.93
CA ILE A 255 9.75 12.29 -3.74
C ILE A 255 11.24 12.63 -3.87
N ARG A 256 11.60 13.37 -4.93
CA ARG A 256 12.98 13.80 -5.16
C ARG A 256 13.51 14.66 -4.02
N ALA A 257 12.73 15.63 -3.52
CA ALA A 257 13.13 16.45 -2.39
C ALA A 257 13.38 15.59 -1.14
N ALA A 258 12.44 14.72 -0.78
CA ALA A 258 12.57 13.85 0.39
C ALA A 258 13.80 12.93 0.32
N ILE A 259 14.09 12.36 -0.85
CA ILE A 259 15.18 11.38 -1.02
C ILE A 259 16.55 12.05 -1.21
N VAL A 260 16.62 13.17 -1.93
CA VAL A 260 17.90 13.81 -2.28
C VAL A 260 18.33 14.85 -1.24
N THR A 261 17.42 15.70 -0.76
CA THR A 261 17.74 16.81 0.15
C THR A 261 17.41 16.49 1.60
N GLY A 262 16.57 15.47 1.85
CA GLY A 262 16.05 15.18 3.19
C GLY A 262 15.02 16.21 3.66
N GLU A 263 14.55 17.09 2.78
CA GLU A 263 13.48 18.04 3.07
C GLU A 263 12.17 17.28 3.26
N ARG A 264 11.49 17.58 4.37
CA ARG A 264 10.14 17.09 4.63
C ARG A 264 9.21 18.17 4.09
N GLY A 265 8.38 17.82 3.11
CA GLY A 265 7.37 18.71 2.52
C GLY A 265 6.47 19.35 3.57
#